data_AF-A0A7D8HAC5-F1
#
_entry.id   AF-A0A7D8HAC5-F1
#
_cell.length_a   1.000
_cell.length_b   1.000
_cell.length_c   1.000
_cell.angle_alpha   90.00
_cell.angle_beta   90.00
_cell.angle_gamma   90.00
#
_symmetry.space_group_name_H-M   'P 1'
#
loop_
_entity.id
_entity.type
_entity.pdbx_description
1 polymer ?
#
loop_
_entity_poly.entity_id
_entity_poly.type
_entity_poly.pdbx_seq_one_letter_code
_entity_poly.pdbx_strand_id
1 'polypeptide(L)'
;MLIAVADHGNSGISIGNMNTTKGYNTTPVSAYIDPLKKAKMTLEGTINNLKSDLSNVEEVAKLYGLDNLTYDEKERLKVVKKKIDVGPIFTTLLANRANIGFTTGGHTGEDVFLYSYGPQKPVGLIQNTDVAKTIAKAMGFNLEEVTNKLFVESELAFKQNGATVTIDKTDVANPVLIVKHNNVTAQLFVNKNIIRIKNKDYELGSVVVESNGKFYVPEEASRLFIKHSR
;
A
#
# COMPACT_ATOMS: atom_id res chain seq x y z
N MET A 1 2.17 -8.90 23.17
CA MET A 1 1.14 -7.95 22.76
C MET A 1 0.78 -8.23 21.32
N LEU A 2 -0.51 -8.28 20.98
CA LEU A 2 -1.01 -8.39 19.62
C LEU A 2 -1.80 -7.13 19.28
N ILE A 3 -1.53 -6.55 18.12
CA ILE A 3 -2.27 -5.41 17.57
C ILE A 3 -2.62 -5.76 16.13
N ALA A 4 -3.89 -5.63 15.76
CA ALA A 4 -4.37 -5.69 14.40
C ALA A 4 -5.22 -4.44 14.12
N VAL A 5 -4.86 -3.72 13.08
CA VAL A 5 -5.49 -2.45 12.68
C VAL A 5 -5.37 -2.31 11.17
N ALA A 6 -6.35 -1.67 10.55
CA ALA A 6 -6.22 -1.22 9.16
C ALA A 6 -5.39 0.07 9.10
N ASP A 7 -4.79 0.35 7.96
CA ASP A 7 -4.09 1.61 7.72
C ASP A 7 -5.07 2.76 7.45
N HIS A 8 -6.19 2.50 6.76
CA HIS A 8 -7.26 3.46 6.50
C HIS A 8 -8.59 2.80 6.10
N GLY A 9 -9.64 3.60 6.04
CA GLY A 9 -10.89 3.29 5.35
C GLY A 9 -10.73 3.28 3.84
N ASN A 10 -11.62 2.57 3.13
CA ASN A 10 -11.60 2.55 1.65
C ASN A 10 -13.00 2.43 1.04
N SER A 11 -13.18 3.14 -0.07
CA SER A 11 -14.37 3.14 -0.93
C SER A 11 -15.68 3.66 -0.33
N GLY A 12 -15.71 3.95 0.99
CA GLY A 12 -16.92 4.39 1.68
C GLY A 12 -18.05 3.37 1.55
N ILE A 13 -17.73 2.10 1.82
CA ILE A 13 -18.68 1.00 1.68
C ILE A 13 -19.85 1.14 2.66
N SER A 14 -21.08 0.90 2.18
CA SER A 14 -22.28 0.84 3.01
C SER A 14 -23.01 -0.49 2.86
N ILE A 15 -23.50 -1.04 3.98
CA ILE A 15 -24.47 -2.13 3.96
C ILE A 15 -25.86 -1.50 3.87
N GLY A 16 -26.41 -1.53 2.67
CA GLY A 16 -27.61 -0.78 2.29
C GLY A 16 -27.32 0.19 1.16
N ASN A 17 -28.29 0.32 0.26
CA ASN A 17 -28.31 1.30 -0.83
C ASN A 17 -29.77 1.74 -1.11
N MET A 18 -30.02 2.41 -2.23
CA MET A 18 -31.35 2.89 -2.59
C MET A 18 -32.42 1.78 -2.64
N ASN A 19 -32.05 0.53 -2.98
CA ASN A 19 -32.98 -0.61 -3.03
C ASN A 19 -33.57 -0.94 -1.65
N THR A 20 -32.83 -0.64 -0.59
CA THR A 20 -33.23 -0.92 0.80
C THR A 20 -33.88 0.30 1.48
N THR A 21 -34.10 1.40 0.76
CA THR A 21 -34.78 2.61 1.30
C THR A 21 -36.11 2.26 1.95
N LYS A 22 -36.85 1.32 1.36
CA LYS A 22 -38.02 0.69 1.96
C LYS A 22 -37.63 -0.73 2.38
N GLY A 23 -38.00 -1.14 3.59
CA GLY A 23 -37.74 -2.48 4.11
C GLY A 23 -36.39 -2.69 4.80
N TYR A 24 -35.58 -1.63 5.03
CA TYR A 24 -34.30 -1.71 5.75
C TYR A 24 -34.35 -2.42 7.11
N ASN A 25 -35.50 -2.38 7.78
CA ASN A 25 -35.73 -3.01 9.08
C ASN A 25 -36.09 -4.50 8.99
N THR A 26 -36.38 -5.01 7.80
CA THR A 26 -36.83 -6.40 7.56
C THR A 26 -35.99 -7.16 6.54
N THR A 27 -35.16 -6.47 5.74
CA THR A 27 -34.27 -7.10 4.76
C THR A 27 -33.31 -8.06 5.48
N PRO A 28 -33.31 -9.37 5.13
CA PRO A 28 -32.48 -10.33 5.82
C PRO A 28 -31.00 -10.18 5.41
N VAL A 29 -30.09 -10.60 6.29
CA VAL A 29 -28.64 -10.59 6.04
C VAL A 29 -28.27 -11.34 4.75
N SER A 30 -29.00 -12.41 4.41
CA SER A 30 -28.80 -13.18 3.18
C SER A 30 -28.94 -12.34 1.91
N ALA A 31 -29.79 -11.30 1.91
CA ALA A 31 -29.96 -10.40 0.77
C ALA A 31 -28.69 -9.59 0.44
N TYR A 32 -27.76 -9.47 1.39
CA TYR A 32 -26.48 -8.80 1.20
C TYR A 32 -25.36 -9.81 0.89
N ILE A 33 -25.40 -10.98 1.52
CA ILE A 33 -24.29 -11.93 1.49
C ILE A 33 -24.40 -12.96 0.36
N ASP A 34 -25.60 -13.47 0.08
CA ASP A 34 -25.77 -14.55 -0.87
C ASP A 34 -25.40 -14.17 -2.31
N PRO A 35 -25.69 -12.95 -2.82
CA PRO A 35 -25.21 -12.53 -4.12
C PRO A 35 -23.68 -12.55 -4.23
N LEU A 36 -22.97 -12.15 -3.17
CA LEU A 36 -21.50 -12.13 -3.14
C LEU A 36 -20.90 -13.54 -3.16
N LYS A 37 -21.51 -14.49 -2.43
CA LYS A 37 -21.06 -15.89 -2.36
C LYS A 37 -21.07 -16.63 -3.70
N LYS A 38 -21.81 -16.11 -4.68
CA LYS A 38 -21.86 -16.67 -6.03
C LYS A 38 -20.59 -16.38 -6.83
N ALA A 39 -19.86 -15.31 -6.52
CA ALA A 39 -18.61 -15.01 -7.19
C ALA A 39 -17.57 -16.11 -6.92
N LYS A 40 -16.99 -16.65 -8.00
CA LYS A 40 -15.93 -17.67 -7.96
C LYS A 40 -14.56 -17.10 -8.35
N MET A 41 -14.56 -15.89 -8.88
CA MET A 41 -13.36 -15.21 -9.35
C MET A 41 -13.44 -13.72 -9.00
N THR A 42 -12.29 -13.08 -8.78
CA THR A 42 -12.21 -11.63 -8.60
C THR A 42 -12.56 -10.91 -9.90
N LEU A 43 -12.82 -9.59 -9.82
CA LEU A 43 -13.08 -8.79 -11.00
C LEU A 43 -11.91 -8.86 -11.98
N GLU A 44 -10.68 -8.67 -11.51
CA GLU A 44 -9.49 -8.69 -12.37
C GLU A 44 -9.32 -10.04 -13.08
N GLY A 45 -9.42 -11.15 -12.36
CA GLY A 45 -9.36 -12.49 -12.95
C GLY A 45 -10.47 -12.72 -13.98
N THR A 46 -11.69 -12.27 -13.66
CA THR A 46 -12.85 -12.35 -14.54
C THR A 46 -12.61 -11.58 -15.84
N ILE A 47 -12.18 -10.31 -15.72
CA ILE A 47 -11.89 -9.46 -16.88
C ILE A 47 -10.78 -10.10 -17.72
N ASN A 48 -9.74 -10.66 -17.12
CA ASN A 48 -8.67 -11.34 -17.87
C ASN A 48 -9.17 -12.48 -18.77
N ASN A 49 -10.25 -13.17 -18.39
CA ASN A 49 -10.89 -14.22 -19.20
C ASN A 49 -11.80 -13.70 -20.33
N LEU A 50 -12.04 -12.39 -20.45
CA LEU A 50 -12.79 -11.82 -21.59
C LEU A 50 -11.99 -11.94 -22.88
N LYS A 51 -12.65 -12.45 -23.93
CA LYS A 51 -12.17 -12.39 -25.31
C LYS A 51 -12.11 -10.94 -25.79
N SER A 52 -11.25 -10.68 -26.77
CA SER A 52 -11.09 -9.34 -27.36
C SER A 52 -12.37 -8.82 -28.03
N ASP A 53 -13.20 -9.72 -28.56
CA ASP A 53 -14.48 -9.42 -29.19
C ASP A 53 -15.66 -9.37 -28.20
N LEU A 54 -15.42 -9.62 -26.91
CA LEU A 54 -16.42 -9.67 -25.84
C LEU A 54 -17.55 -10.70 -26.04
N SER A 55 -17.40 -11.63 -26.98
CA SER A 55 -18.42 -12.65 -27.30
C SER A 55 -18.78 -13.56 -26.12
N ASN A 56 -17.90 -13.66 -25.12
CA ASN A 56 -18.09 -14.46 -23.91
C ASN A 56 -18.45 -13.64 -22.66
N VAL A 57 -18.90 -12.38 -22.80
CA VAL A 57 -19.16 -11.50 -21.63
C VAL A 57 -20.18 -12.09 -20.65
N GLU A 58 -21.26 -12.73 -21.13
CA GLU A 58 -22.26 -13.35 -20.24
C GLU A 58 -21.73 -14.62 -19.54
N GLU A 59 -20.86 -15.38 -20.20
CA GLU A 59 -20.19 -16.55 -19.60
C GLU A 59 -19.26 -16.09 -18.47
N VAL A 60 -18.46 -15.07 -18.75
CA VAL A 60 -17.51 -14.49 -17.81
C VAL A 60 -18.23 -13.80 -16.65
N ALA A 61 -19.37 -13.15 -16.87
CA ALA A 61 -20.20 -12.56 -15.83
C ALA A 61 -20.58 -13.57 -14.73
N LYS A 62 -20.86 -14.83 -15.12
CA LYS A 62 -21.17 -15.91 -14.15
C LYS A 62 -20.02 -16.19 -13.19
N LEU A 63 -18.77 -16.09 -13.64
CA LEU A 63 -17.58 -16.27 -12.79
C LEU A 63 -17.52 -15.22 -11.67
N TYR A 64 -18.08 -14.04 -11.92
CA TYR A 64 -18.18 -12.93 -10.96
C TYR A 64 -19.50 -12.93 -10.17
N GLY A 65 -20.26 -14.02 -10.18
CA GLY A 65 -21.50 -14.14 -9.42
C GLY A 65 -22.71 -13.43 -10.06
N LEU A 66 -22.57 -12.97 -11.30
CA LEU A 66 -23.66 -12.43 -12.11
C LEU A 66 -24.30 -13.53 -12.95
N ASP A 67 -24.72 -14.61 -12.29
CA ASP A 67 -25.51 -15.67 -12.90
C ASP A 67 -26.93 -15.17 -13.24
N ASN A 68 -27.55 -15.79 -14.24
CA ASN A 68 -28.95 -15.53 -14.61
C ASN A 68 -29.25 -14.03 -14.80
N LEU A 69 -28.42 -13.35 -15.60
CA LEU A 69 -28.58 -11.92 -15.92
C LEU A 69 -30.02 -11.62 -16.35
N THR A 70 -30.62 -10.59 -15.76
CA THR A 70 -31.94 -10.09 -16.15
C THR A 70 -31.87 -9.44 -17.54
N TYR A 71 -33.02 -9.17 -18.14
CA TYR A 71 -33.08 -8.45 -19.41
C TYR A 71 -32.32 -7.10 -19.33
N ASP A 72 -32.60 -6.29 -18.30
CA ASP A 72 -31.95 -4.99 -18.12
C ASP A 72 -30.44 -5.09 -17.92
N GLU A 73 -29.99 -6.12 -17.20
CA GLU A 73 -28.55 -6.36 -17.00
C GLU A 73 -27.87 -6.77 -18.31
N LYS A 74 -28.53 -7.58 -19.15
CA LYS A 74 -28.03 -7.93 -20.48
C LYS A 74 -27.96 -6.70 -21.39
N GLU A 75 -28.99 -5.84 -21.39
CA GLU A 75 -28.97 -4.60 -22.16
C GLU A 75 -27.80 -3.69 -21.76
N ARG A 76 -27.49 -3.59 -20.47
CA ARG A 76 -26.30 -2.85 -19.99
C ARG A 76 -24.98 -3.42 -20.50
N LEU A 77 -24.90 -4.73 -20.74
CA LEU A 77 -23.69 -5.37 -21.27
C LEU A 77 -23.59 -5.26 -22.80
N LYS A 78 -24.71 -5.22 -23.53
CA LYS A 78 -24.74 -5.09 -24.99
C LYS A 78 -24.14 -3.77 -25.50
N VAL A 79 -24.20 -2.71 -24.71
CA VAL A 79 -23.66 -1.40 -25.12
C VAL A 79 -22.14 -1.28 -24.96
N VAL A 80 -21.50 -2.29 -24.35
CA VAL A 80 -20.06 -2.28 -24.08
C VAL A 80 -19.27 -2.58 -25.35
N LYS A 81 -18.27 -1.74 -25.64
CA LYS A 81 -17.40 -1.89 -26.81
C LYS A 81 -15.95 -2.22 -26.47
N LYS A 82 -15.53 -1.97 -25.22
CA LYS A 82 -14.15 -2.17 -24.78
C LYS A 82 -14.12 -3.00 -23.50
N LYS A 83 -13.10 -3.85 -23.39
CA LYS A 83 -12.84 -4.68 -22.21
C LYS A 83 -12.77 -3.89 -20.90
N ILE A 84 -12.19 -2.69 -20.94
CA ILE A 84 -12.03 -1.80 -19.77
C ILE A 84 -13.37 -1.33 -19.20
N ASP A 85 -14.43 -1.25 -20.01
CA ASP A 85 -15.74 -0.75 -19.59
C ASP A 85 -16.59 -1.83 -18.90
N VAL A 86 -16.22 -3.11 -19.02
CA VAL A 86 -16.97 -4.23 -18.42
C VAL A 86 -16.85 -4.25 -16.89
N GLY A 87 -15.67 -3.95 -16.36
CA GLY A 87 -15.39 -3.98 -14.91
C GLY A 87 -16.30 -3.06 -14.07
N PRO A 88 -16.43 -1.78 -14.43
CA PRO A 88 -17.37 -0.86 -13.77
C PRO A 88 -18.83 -1.34 -13.80
N ILE A 89 -19.26 -1.97 -14.89
CA ILE A 89 -20.63 -2.50 -15.00
C ILE A 89 -20.80 -3.71 -14.08
N PHE A 90 -19.87 -4.66 -14.10
CA PHE A 90 -19.93 -5.86 -13.26
C PHE A 90 -19.97 -5.52 -11.77
N THR A 91 -19.10 -4.61 -11.33
CA THR A 91 -19.07 -4.15 -9.93
C THR A 91 -20.38 -3.48 -9.54
N THR A 92 -20.93 -2.61 -10.39
CA THR A 92 -22.22 -1.95 -10.16
C THR A 92 -23.37 -2.95 -10.06
N LEU A 93 -23.42 -3.94 -10.96
CA LEU A 93 -24.48 -4.96 -10.95
C LEU A 93 -24.40 -5.83 -9.70
N LEU A 94 -23.21 -6.32 -9.34
CA LEU A 94 -23.06 -7.17 -8.16
C LEU A 94 -23.36 -6.40 -6.87
N ALA A 95 -22.87 -5.16 -6.76
CA ALA A 95 -23.18 -4.28 -5.62
C ALA A 95 -24.69 -4.03 -5.49
N ASN A 96 -25.39 -3.79 -6.60
CA ASN A 96 -26.85 -3.63 -6.61
C ASN A 96 -27.57 -4.90 -6.17
N ARG A 97 -27.16 -6.08 -6.68
CA ARG A 97 -27.72 -7.38 -6.25
C ARG A 97 -27.50 -7.62 -4.76
N ALA A 98 -26.34 -7.25 -4.24
CA ALA A 98 -25.95 -7.38 -2.84
C ALA A 98 -26.45 -6.22 -1.94
N ASN A 99 -27.19 -5.25 -2.47
CA ASN A 99 -27.61 -4.06 -1.72
C ASN A 99 -26.45 -3.31 -1.01
N ILE A 100 -25.27 -3.29 -1.62
CA ILE A 100 -24.08 -2.60 -1.10
C ILE A 100 -23.89 -1.28 -1.88
N GLY A 101 -23.50 -0.24 -1.17
CA GLY A 101 -23.14 1.07 -1.74
C GLY A 101 -21.65 1.36 -1.61
N PHE A 102 -21.15 2.25 -2.47
CA PHE A 102 -19.80 2.81 -2.43
C PHE A 102 -19.88 4.30 -2.79
N THR A 103 -19.12 5.15 -2.11
CA THR A 103 -19.13 6.60 -2.35
C THR A 103 -17.90 7.08 -3.13
N THR A 104 -16.83 6.30 -3.16
CA THR A 104 -15.56 6.63 -3.84
C THR A 104 -14.82 5.36 -4.28
N GLY A 105 -13.86 5.50 -5.20
CA GLY A 105 -12.87 4.45 -5.51
C GLY A 105 -11.58 4.56 -4.70
N GLY A 106 -11.44 5.59 -3.85
CA GLY A 106 -10.24 5.86 -3.05
C GLY A 106 -10.45 5.69 -1.54
N HIS A 107 -9.48 6.18 -0.78
CA HIS A 107 -9.49 6.09 0.69
C HIS A 107 -10.55 7.01 1.31
N THR A 108 -10.97 6.65 2.51
CA THR A 108 -11.90 7.42 3.33
C THR A 108 -11.30 7.74 4.71
N GLY A 109 -11.83 8.76 5.38
CA GLY A 109 -11.23 9.39 6.56
C GLY A 109 -11.89 9.04 7.89
N GLU A 110 -12.66 7.95 7.95
CA GLU A 110 -13.22 7.42 9.19
C GLU A 110 -12.14 6.82 10.10
N ASP A 111 -12.43 6.78 11.40
CA ASP A 111 -11.64 6.01 12.34
C ASP A 111 -11.75 4.51 12.03
N VAL A 112 -10.62 3.81 12.08
CA VAL A 112 -10.55 2.35 11.86
C VAL A 112 -10.54 1.57 13.18
N PHE A 113 -11.03 0.34 13.15
CA PHE A 113 -11.06 -0.50 14.35
C PHE A 113 -9.65 -0.94 14.78
N LEU A 114 -9.35 -0.69 16.06
CA LEU A 114 -8.18 -1.24 16.75
C LEU A 114 -8.55 -2.54 17.47
N TYR A 115 -7.98 -3.65 17.01
CA TYR A 115 -8.03 -4.93 17.73
C TYR A 115 -6.72 -5.10 18.52
N SER A 116 -6.83 -5.26 19.83
CA SER A 116 -5.64 -5.39 20.69
C SER A 116 -5.81 -6.45 21.79
N TYR A 117 -4.76 -7.23 22.03
CA TYR A 117 -4.75 -8.33 23.00
C TYR A 117 -3.41 -8.48 23.74
N GLY A 118 -3.48 -8.91 25.00
CA GLY A 118 -2.35 -9.16 25.88
C GLY A 118 -1.90 -7.96 26.74
N PRO A 119 -0.84 -8.13 27.55
CA PRO A 119 -0.33 -7.08 28.44
C PRO A 119 0.13 -5.83 27.68
N GLN A 120 -0.02 -4.66 28.31
CA GLN A 120 0.40 -3.35 27.79
C GLN A 120 -0.24 -2.94 26.44
N LYS A 121 -1.32 -3.61 26.04
CA LYS A 121 -2.04 -3.31 24.81
C LYS A 121 -2.62 -1.89 24.80
N PRO A 122 -2.65 -1.21 23.64
CA PRO A 122 -3.38 0.05 23.51
C PRO A 122 -4.89 -0.17 23.58
N VAL A 123 -5.62 0.80 24.14
CA VAL A 123 -7.09 0.79 24.25
C VAL A 123 -7.63 2.19 24.00
N GLY A 124 -8.90 2.26 23.58
CA GLY A 124 -9.57 3.54 23.29
C GLY A 124 -9.21 4.12 21.92
N LEU A 125 -9.44 5.42 21.77
CA LEU A 125 -9.10 6.18 20.57
C LEU A 125 -7.63 6.61 20.65
N ILE A 126 -6.82 6.18 19.69
CA ILE A 126 -5.39 6.51 19.62
C ILE A 126 -5.03 7.00 18.22
N GLN A 127 -3.96 7.78 18.12
CA GLN A 127 -3.39 8.13 16.82
C GLN A 127 -2.60 6.96 16.26
N ASN A 128 -2.55 6.83 14.93
CA ASN A 128 -1.78 5.77 14.27
C ASN A 128 -0.28 5.80 14.66
N THR A 129 0.29 6.98 14.89
CA THR A 129 1.68 7.14 15.34
C THR A 129 1.93 6.59 16.75
N ASP A 130 0.90 6.49 17.59
CA ASP A 130 1.02 5.95 18.95
C ASP A 130 1.10 4.42 18.94
N VAL A 131 0.71 3.75 17.85
CA VAL A 131 0.89 2.30 17.68
C VAL A 131 2.37 1.94 17.75
N ALA A 132 3.22 2.64 16.99
CA ALA A 132 4.65 2.40 16.98
C ALA A 132 5.29 2.68 18.35
N LYS A 133 4.88 3.77 19.02
CA LYS A 133 5.35 4.11 20.38
C LYS A 133 4.97 3.04 21.40
N THR A 134 3.75 2.51 21.30
CA THR A 134 3.25 1.46 22.19
C THR A 134 4.02 0.15 21.99
N ILE A 135 4.29 -0.22 20.74
CA ILE A 135 5.11 -1.39 20.39
C ILE A 135 6.53 -1.24 20.94
N ALA A 136 7.18 -0.10 20.71
CA ALA A 136 8.53 0.16 21.21
C ALA A 136 8.61 0.07 22.74
N LYS A 137 7.66 0.68 23.45
CA LYS A 137 7.55 0.59 24.91
C LYS A 137 7.40 -0.85 25.39
N ALA A 138 6.52 -1.63 24.74
CA ALA A 138 6.31 -3.03 25.10
C ALA A 138 7.53 -3.92 24.81
N MET A 139 8.33 -3.56 23.80
CA MET A 139 9.58 -4.25 23.45
C MET A 139 10.80 -3.75 24.27
N GLY A 140 10.65 -2.69 25.07
CA GLY A 140 11.70 -2.19 25.95
C GLY A 140 12.78 -1.37 25.27
N PHE A 141 12.47 -0.65 24.19
CA PHE A 141 13.40 0.29 23.55
C PHE A 141 12.79 1.65 23.27
N ASN A 142 13.65 2.66 23.12
CA ASN A 142 13.27 4.01 22.71
C ASN A 142 13.55 4.20 21.21
N LEU A 143 12.55 4.65 20.45
CA LEU A 143 12.67 4.84 19.01
C LEU A 143 13.72 5.89 18.63
N GLU A 144 13.81 6.99 19.37
CA GLU A 144 14.79 8.06 19.12
C GLU A 144 16.22 7.59 19.37
N GLU A 145 16.45 6.84 20.46
CA GLU A 145 17.76 6.24 20.73
C GLU A 145 18.18 5.26 19.62
N VAL A 146 17.24 4.44 19.14
CA VAL A 146 17.49 3.51 18.04
C VAL A 146 17.77 4.27 16.74
N THR A 147 17.01 5.33 16.44
CA THR A 147 17.25 6.20 15.28
C THR A 147 18.65 6.81 15.33
N ASN A 148 19.05 7.39 16.46
CA ASN A 148 20.37 8.01 16.64
C ASN A 148 21.52 7.00 16.55
N LYS A 149 21.26 5.73 16.93
CA LYS A 149 22.24 4.65 16.81
C LYS A 149 22.37 4.13 15.38
N LEU A 150 21.27 4.03 14.65
CA LEU A 150 21.23 3.40 13.33
C LEU A 150 21.57 4.37 12.21
N PHE A 151 21.30 5.66 12.38
CA PHE A 151 21.36 6.62 11.28
C PHE A 151 22.17 7.85 11.65
N VAL A 152 22.98 8.29 10.68
CA VAL A 152 23.62 9.60 10.67
C VAL A 152 23.17 10.37 9.44
N GLU A 153 23.01 11.69 9.56
CA GLU A 153 22.76 12.54 8.41
C GLU A 153 23.99 12.51 7.50
N SER A 154 23.77 12.18 6.23
CA SER A 154 24.81 11.84 5.27
C SER A 154 25.72 13.00 4.93
N GLU A 155 25.18 14.21 4.77
CA GLU A 155 25.96 15.40 4.43
C GLU A 155 26.98 15.70 5.53
N LEU A 156 26.55 15.67 6.79
CA LEU A 156 27.43 15.78 7.95
C LEU A 156 28.46 14.64 8.00
N ALA A 157 28.01 13.38 7.85
CA ALA A 157 28.87 12.21 8.00
C ALA A 157 29.99 12.12 6.94
N PHE A 158 29.72 12.57 5.71
CA PHE A 158 30.68 12.52 4.61
C PHE A 158 31.48 13.82 4.44
N LYS A 159 30.87 15.01 4.61
CA LYS A 159 31.60 16.29 4.47
C LYS A 159 32.64 16.51 5.56
N GLN A 160 32.42 16.00 6.78
CA GLN A 160 33.44 16.01 7.84
C GLN A 160 34.73 15.27 7.43
N ASN A 161 34.64 14.38 6.43
CA ASN A 161 35.77 13.63 5.87
C ASN A 161 36.26 14.20 4.52
N GLY A 162 35.92 15.45 4.21
CA GLY A 162 36.36 16.14 2.98
C GLY A 162 35.60 15.74 1.72
N ALA A 163 34.59 14.87 1.81
CA ALA A 163 33.84 14.40 0.66
C ALA A 163 32.79 15.41 0.18
N THR A 164 32.55 15.44 -1.12
CA THR A 164 31.41 16.14 -1.73
C THR A 164 30.22 15.20 -1.82
N VAL A 165 29.05 15.69 -1.41
CA VAL A 165 27.78 14.95 -1.47
C VAL A 165 26.86 15.64 -2.47
N THR A 166 26.31 14.87 -3.41
CA THR A 166 25.32 15.32 -4.39
C THR A 166 24.21 14.29 -4.52
N ILE A 167 23.02 14.70 -4.92
CA ILE A 167 21.90 13.79 -5.11
C ILE A 167 21.60 13.69 -6.61
N ASP A 168 21.62 12.47 -7.14
CA ASP A 168 21.12 12.14 -8.45
C ASP A 168 19.62 11.81 -8.35
N LYS A 169 18.80 12.62 -9.03
CA LYS A 169 17.34 12.46 -9.10
C LYS A 169 16.86 12.20 -10.53
N THR A 170 17.74 11.68 -11.39
CA THR A 170 17.39 11.34 -12.78
C THR A 170 16.22 10.33 -12.80
N ASP A 171 16.23 9.37 -11.88
CA ASP A 171 15.06 8.56 -11.53
C ASP A 171 14.42 9.11 -10.24
N VAL A 172 13.27 9.77 -10.39
CA VAL A 172 12.52 10.36 -9.27
C VAL A 172 12.05 9.30 -8.26
N ALA A 173 11.77 8.08 -8.73
CA ALA A 173 11.34 6.97 -7.88
C ALA A 173 12.52 6.31 -7.14
N ASN A 174 13.74 6.45 -7.66
CA ASN A 174 14.95 5.86 -7.08
C ASN A 174 16.10 6.89 -6.98
N PRO A 175 15.98 7.91 -6.11
CA PRO A 175 17.08 8.84 -5.90
C PRO A 175 18.35 8.13 -5.41
N VAL A 176 19.51 8.66 -5.81
CA VAL A 176 20.81 8.12 -5.43
C VAL A 176 21.67 9.21 -4.82
N LEU A 177 22.15 8.96 -3.60
CA LEU A 177 23.16 9.80 -2.96
C LEU A 177 24.53 9.45 -3.54
N ILE A 178 25.20 10.45 -4.11
CA ILE A 178 26.52 10.32 -4.70
C ILE A 178 27.53 10.99 -3.78
N VAL A 179 28.52 10.23 -3.34
CA VAL A 179 29.60 10.72 -2.46
C VAL A 179 30.91 10.64 -3.22
N LYS A 180 31.67 11.74 -3.28
CA LYS A 180 32.94 11.81 -3.99
C LYS A 180 34.04 12.34 -3.08
N HIS A 181 35.17 11.65 -3.07
CA HIS A 181 36.39 12.10 -2.39
C HIS A 181 37.59 11.56 -3.18
N ASN A 182 38.53 12.44 -3.54
CA ASN A 182 39.63 12.12 -4.46
C ASN A 182 39.09 11.47 -5.75
N ASN A 183 39.69 10.36 -6.21
CA ASN A 183 39.26 9.60 -7.38
C ASN A 183 38.24 8.49 -7.05
N VAL A 184 37.56 8.57 -5.90
CA VAL A 184 36.62 7.56 -5.43
C VAL A 184 35.21 8.11 -5.40
N THR A 185 34.30 7.38 -6.04
CA THR A 185 32.86 7.66 -6.03
C THR A 185 32.13 6.51 -5.36
N ALA A 186 31.23 6.86 -4.44
CA ALA A 186 30.24 5.99 -3.83
C ALA A 186 28.84 6.37 -4.32
N GLN A 187 27.97 5.36 -4.46
CA GLN A 187 26.55 5.53 -4.72
C GLN A 187 25.78 4.82 -3.62
N LEU A 188 24.85 5.52 -2.97
CA LEU A 188 23.95 4.98 -1.96
C LEU A 188 22.51 5.16 -2.45
N PHE A 189 21.77 4.07 -2.47
CA PHE A 189 20.45 4.01 -3.10
C PHE A 189 19.36 4.10 -2.04
N VAL A 190 18.42 5.04 -2.18
CA VAL A 190 17.30 5.19 -1.22
C VAL A 190 16.50 3.89 -1.12
N ASN A 191 16.06 3.58 0.09
CA ASN A 191 15.31 2.37 0.46
C ASN A 191 16.05 1.06 0.22
N LYS A 192 17.38 1.10 0.07
CA LYS A 192 18.24 -0.09 -0.06
C LYS A 192 19.32 -0.08 1.01
N ASN A 193 19.79 -1.26 1.39
CA ASN A 193 20.90 -1.46 2.32
C ASN A 193 22.24 -1.67 1.58
N ILE A 194 22.46 -0.94 0.49
CA ILE A 194 23.66 -1.14 -0.36
C ILE A 194 24.38 0.19 -0.56
N ILE A 195 25.71 0.14 -0.45
CA ILE A 195 26.64 1.16 -0.96
C ILE A 195 27.46 0.56 -2.09
N ARG A 196 27.51 1.25 -3.24
CA ARG A 196 28.35 0.88 -4.39
C ARG A 196 29.59 1.75 -4.41
N ILE A 197 30.78 1.16 -4.29
CA ILE A 197 32.07 1.88 -4.34
C ILE A 197 32.90 1.26 -5.47
N LYS A 198 33.38 2.08 -6.42
CA LYS A 198 34.18 1.61 -7.58
C LYS A 198 33.52 0.41 -8.29
N ASN A 199 32.21 0.49 -8.56
CA ASN A 199 31.38 -0.54 -9.19
C ASN A 199 31.27 -1.88 -8.42
N LYS A 200 31.65 -1.91 -7.14
CA LYS A 200 31.43 -3.06 -6.26
C LYS A 200 30.40 -2.72 -5.18
N ASP A 201 29.46 -3.63 -4.98
CA ASP A 201 28.39 -3.49 -3.98
C ASP A 201 28.86 -4.04 -2.63
N TYR A 202 28.51 -3.30 -1.58
CA TYR A 202 28.70 -3.68 -0.19
C TYR A 202 27.36 -3.53 0.52
N GLU A 203 26.96 -4.59 1.22
CA GLU A 203 25.78 -4.57 2.07
C GLU A 203 26.05 -3.77 3.34
N LEU A 204 25.06 -3.00 3.77
CA LEU A 204 25.06 -2.19 4.98
C LEU A 204 24.16 -2.84 6.04
N GLY A 205 24.46 -2.60 7.31
CA GLY A 205 23.62 -3.07 8.42
C GLY A 205 22.20 -2.50 8.49
N SER A 206 21.86 -1.49 7.67
CA SER A 206 20.51 -0.92 7.56
C SER A 206 20.32 -0.22 6.19
N VAL A 207 19.11 0.24 5.90
CA VAL A 207 18.77 0.93 4.65
C VAL A 207 19.25 2.37 4.62
N VAL A 208 19.32 2.97 3.44
CA VAL A 208 19.47 4.41 3.25
C VAL A 208 18.07 5.03 3.21
N VAL A 209 17.82 6.04 4.04
CA VAL A 209 16.51 6.67 4.15
C VAL A 209 16.59 8.11 3.65
N GLU A 210 15.65 8.51 2.81
CA GLU A 210 15.43 9.91 2.48
C GLU A 210 14.21 10.42 3.25
N SER A 211 14.35 11.57 3.91
CA SER A 211 13.26 12.21 4.63
C SER A 211 13.43 13.73 4.59
N ASN A 212 12.40 14.43 4.12
CA ASN A 212 12.35 15.90 4.03
C ASN A 212 13.55 16.51 3.29
N GLY A 213 13.98 15.88 2.20
CA GLY A 213 15.10 16.32 1.37
C GLY A 213 16.48 15.97 1.92
N LYS A 214 16.56 15.30 3.09
CA LYS A 214 17.80 14.87 3.73
C LYS A 214 17.98 13.37 3.63
N PHE A 215 19.23 12.94 3.57
CA PHE A 215 19.59 11.54 3.47
C PHE A 215 20.23 11.07 4.77
N TYR A 216 19.77 9.92 5.24
CA TYR A 216 20.24 9.28 6.46
C TYR A 216 20.80 7.92 6.09
N VAL A 217 22.02 7.65 6.56
CA VAL A 217 22.77 6.45 6.21
C VAL A 217 23.22 5.74 7.48
N PRO A 218 23.43 4.42 7.43
CA PRO A 218 24.12 3.72 8.51
C PRO A 218 25.53 4.29 8.69
N GLU A 219 25.99 4.44 9.92
CA GLU A 219 27.33 4.98 10.21
C GLU A 219 28.44 4.18 9.51
N GLU A 220 28.23 2.87 9.36
CA GLU A 220 29.07 1.95 8.59
C GLU A 220 29.34 2.44 7.16
N ALA A 221 28.36 3.07 6.51
CA ALA A 221 28.51 3.55 5.14
C ALA A 221 29.63 4.60 5.01
N SER A 222 29.73 5.51 5.98
CA SER A 222 30.82 6.50 6.04
C SER A 222 32.16 5.81 6.28
N ARG A 223 32.23 4.88 7.24
CA ARG A 223 33.46 4.11 7.53
C ARG A 223 33.95 3.30 6.34
N LEU A 224 33.05 2.62 5.63
CA LEU A 224 33.35 1.85 4.42
C LEU A 224 33.87 2.75 3.30
N PHE A 225 33.24 3.90 3.09
CA PHE A 225 33.69 4.86 2.09
C PHE A 225 35.10 5.38 2.40
N ILE A 226 35.34 5.84 3.64
CA ILE A 226 36.65 6.35 4.09
C ILE A 226 37.75 5.31 3.88
N LYS A 227 37.48 4.04 4.20
CA LYS A 227 38.43 2.94 4.00
C LYS A 227 38.86 2.79 2.53
N HIS A 228 37.97 3.08 1.59
CA HIS A 228 38.24 2.95 0.15
C HIS A 228 38.68 4.25 -0.52
N SER A 229 38.56 5.40 0.16
CA SER A 229 38.86 6.74 -0.34
C SER A 229 40.15 7.37 0.22
N ARG A 230 40.82 6.68 1.17
CA ARG A 230 42.23 6.90 1.51
C ARG A 230 43.12 6.40 0.37
#